data_AF-A0AAW1VEV6-F1
#
_entry.id   AF-A0AAW1VEV6-F1
#
_cell.length_a   1.000
_cell.length_b   1.000
_cell.length_c   1.000
_cell.angle_alpha   90.00
_cell.angle_beta   90.00
_cell.angle_gamma   90.00
#
_symmetry.space_group_name_H-M   'P 1'
#
loop_
_entity.id
_entity.type
_entity.pdbx_description
1 polymer ?
#
loop_
_entity_poly.entity_id
_entity_poly.type
_entity_poly.pdbx_seq_one_letter_code
_entity_poly.pdbx_strand_id
1 'polypeptide(L)'
;MNKNGDDACRKCGRKFSGRDYSVQCDGECSGWFHKKCTELSNEDVKAVEKGKRRFVCETCKSKVMPEVSANINIIDENLQSNQKKNIPEIMNKITIGLSQKMKVWTD
;
A
#
# COMPACT_ATOMS: atom_id res chain seq x y z
N MET A 1 -13.44 -8.78 30.77
CA MET A 1 -12.16 -8.05 30.79
C MET A 1 -11.28 -8.60 29.69
N ASN A 2 -10.69 -7.74 28.87
CA ASN A 2 -9.61 -8.12 27.97
C ASN A 2 -8.43 -8.62 28.83
N LYS A 3 -7.79 -9.71 28.41
CA LYS A 3 -6.74 -10.42 29.16
C LYS A 3 -5.48 -9.58 29.43
N ASN A 4 -5.35 -8.39 28.82
CA ASN A 4 -4.15 -7.55 28.84
C ASN A 4 -4.33 -6.19 29.54
N GLY A 5 -5.40 -5.98 30.32
CA GLY A 5 -5.51 -4.81 31.21
C GLY A 5 -5.97 -3.49 30.56
N ASP A 6 -6.06 -3.39 29.23
CA ASP A 6 -6.70 -2.24 28.57
C ASP A 6 -8.23 -2.33 28.76
N ASP A 7 -8.81 -1.41 29.54
CA ASP A 7 -10.26 -1.28 29.73
C ASP A 7 -10.94 -0.36 28.71
N ALA A 8 -10.14 0.34 27.89
CA ALA A 8 -10.60 1.31 26.90
C ALA A 8 -9.96 1.14 25.51
N CYS A 9 -10.72 1.51 24.49
CA CYS A 9 -10.27 1.49 23.11
C CYS A 9 -9.26 2.59 22.83
N ARG A 10 -8.11 2.24 22.26
CA ARG A 10 -7.03 3.20 21.96
C ARG A 10 -7.34 4.23 20.87
N LYS A 11 -8.37 3.99 20.04
CA LYS A 11 -8.79 4.94 18.99
C LYS A 11 -9.83 5.95 19.46
N CYS A 12 -10.79 5.54 20.29
CA CYS A 12 -11.88 6.44 20.73
C CYS A 12 -11.88 6.76 22.22
N GLY A 13 -10.99 6.17 23.02
CA GLY A 13 -10.88 6.37 24.47
C GLY A 13 -12.03 5.80 25.29
N ARG A 14 -13.07 5.26 24.67
CA ARG A 14 -14.24 4.71 25.37
C ARG A 14 -13.96 3.32 25.90
N LYS A 15 -14.52 3.02 27.07
CA LYS A 15 -14.46 1.69 27.69
C LYS A 15 -15.16 0.65 26.84
N PHE A 16 -14.64 -0.58 26.88
CA PHE A 16 -15.31 -1.73 26.29
C PHE A 16 -16.51 -2.12 27.14
N SER A 17 -17.64 -2.40 26.50
CA SER A 17 -18.75 -3.13 27.12
C SER A 17 -18.62 -4.63 26.83
N GLY A 18 -19.27 -5.48 27.63
CA GLY A 18 -19.28 -6.93 27.41
C GLY A 18 -19.88 -7.39 26.06
N ARG A 19 -20.48 -6.47 25.29
CA ARG A 19 -21.07 -6.73 23.97
C ARG A 19 -20.22 -6.19 22.81
N ASP A 20 -19.15 -5.43 23.10
CA ASP A 20 -18.31 -4.90 22.05
C ASP A 20 -17.37 -5.99 21.51
N TYR A 21 -17.36 -6.16 20.19
CA TYR A 21 -16.27 -6.87 19.52
C TYR A 21 -15.01 -6.00 19.56
N SER A 22 -13.90 -6.57 20.01
CA SER A 22 -12.62 -5.90 20.12
C SER A 22 -11.50 -6.73 19.53
N VAL A 23 -10.56 -6.07 18.88
CA VAL A 23 -9.36 -6.69 18.31
C VAL A 23 -8.11 -6.07 18.95
N GLN A 24 -7.09 -6.89 19.15
CA GLN A 24 -5.79 -6.43 19.63
C GLN A 24 -4.87 -6.14 18.44
N CYS A 25 -4.14 -5.02 18.50
CA CYS A 25 -3.11 -4.71 17.52
C CYS A 25 -1.87 -5.59 17.75
N ASP A 26 -1.40 -6.26 16.70
CA ASP A 26 -0.18 -7.09 16.66
C ASP A 26 1.10 -6.26 16.44
N GLY A 27 0.98 -4.94 16.29
CA GLY A 27 2.11 -4.01 16.28
C GLY A 27 2.57 -3.63 17.70
N GLU A 28 3.61 -2.80 17.79
CA GLU A 28 4.28 -2.44 19.06
C GLU A 28 3.35 -1.92 20.17
N CYS A 29 2.24 -1.29 19.81
CA CYS A 29 1.34 -0.70 20.81
C CYS A 29 0.58 -1.75 21.62
N SER A 30 0.43 -2.98 21.10
CA SER A 30 -0.35 -4.08 21.68
C SER A 30 -1.77 -3.69 22.14
N GLY A 31 -2.28 -2.57 21.63
CA GLY A 31 -3.47 -1.91 22.16
C GLY A 31 -4.75 -2.51 21.63
N TRP A 32 -5.84 -2.32 22.38
CA TRP A 32 -7.16 -2.84 22.01
C TRP A 32 -8.04 -1.81 21.32
N PHE A 33 -8.82 -2.28 20.36
CA PHE A 33 -9.66 -1.45 19.50
C PHE A 33 -11.05 -2.05 19.37
N HIS A 34 -12.09 -1.21 19.47
CA HIS A 34 -13.42 -1.65 19.06
C HIS A 34 -13.41 -1.98 17.58
N LYS A 35 -14.13 -3.03 17.17
CA LYS A 35 -14.38 -3.35 15.75
C LYS A 35 -14.89 -2.14 14.98
N LYS A 36 -15.85 -1.39 15.54
CA LYS A 36 -16.40 -0.17 14.92
C LYS A 36 -15.40 0.97 14.79
N CYS A 37 -14.33 0.95 15.56
CA CYS A 37 -13.26 1.94 15.48
C CYS A 37 -12.17 1.50 14.49
N THR A 38 -12.21 0.27 13.99
CA THR A 38 -11.34 -0.20 12.92
C THR A 38 -12.10 -0.19 11.59
N GLU A 39 -11.36 -0.37 10.50
CA GLU A 39 -11.93 -0.54 9.15
C GLU A 39 -12.17 -2.02 8.82
N LEU A 40 -12.19 -2.91 9.82
CA LEU A 40 -12.32 -4.34 9.58
C LEU A 40 -13.76 -4.71 9.23
N SER A 41 -13.92 -5.56 8.22
CA SER A 41 -15.17 -6.26 7.97
C SER A 41 -15.44 -7.30 9.06
N ASN A 42 -16.68 -7.82 9.13
CA ASN A 42 -16.98 -8.91 10.06
C ASN A 42 -16.21 -10.20 9.72
N GLU A 43 -15.89 -10.40 8.45
CA GLU A 43 -15.10 -11.53 7.97
C GLU A 43 -13.63 -11.39 8.40
N ASP A 44 -13.09 -10.17 8.32
CA ASP A 44 -11.73 -9.89 8.78
C ASP A 44 -11.59 -10.10 10.28
N VAL A 45 -12.57 -9.69 11.08
CA VAL A 45 -12.56 -9.94 12.53
C VAL A 45 -12.54 -11.43 12.83
N LYS A 46 -13.38 -12.22 12.15
CA LYS A 46 -13.36 -13.69 12.28
C LYS A 46 -12.01 -14.29 11.86
N ALA A 47 -11.37 -13.72 10.83
CA ALA A 47 -10.04 -14.17 10.41
C ALA A 47 -8.98 -13.84 11.46
N VAL A 48 -9.05 -12.67 12.10
CA VAL A 48 -8.16 -12.26 13.19
C VAL A 48 -8.37 -13.14 14.43
N GLU A 49 -9.61 -13.39 14.85
CA GLU A 49 -9.93 -14.27 15.99
C GLU A 49 -9.43 -15.71 15.78
N LYS A 50 -9.47 -16.20 14.54
CA LYS A 50 -8.95 -17.53 14.17
C LYS A 50 -7.42 -17.54 13.98
N GLY A 51 -6.72 -16.44 14.20
CA GLY A 51 -5.29 -16.30 13.97
C GLY A 51 -4.87 -16.41 12.49
N LYS A 52 -5.82 -16.30 11.55
CA LYS A 52 -5.56 -16.36 10.10
C LYS A 52 -5.10 -15.03 9.52
N ARG A 53 -5.31 -13.93 10.25
CA ARG A 53 -4.95 -12.57 9.84
C ARG A 53 -4.44 -11.80 11.04
N ARG A 54 -3.44 -10.94 10.82
CA ARG A 54 -2.96 -9.99 11.82
C ARG A 54 -3.69 -8.65 11.69
N PHE A 55 -3.97 -8.01 12.82
CA PHE A 55 -4.49 -6.64 12.84
C PHE A 55 -3.39 -5.69 13.30
N VAL A 56 -3.11 -4.65 12.51
CA VAL A 56 -2.18 -3.58 12.89
C VAL A 56 -2.92 -2.26 12.79
N CYS A 57 -2.91 -1.46 13.86
CA CYS A 57 -3.58 -0.16 13.85
C CYS A 57 -2.87 0.85 12.94
N GLU A 58 -3.56 1.89 12.51
CA GLU A 58 -3.02 2.94 11.63
C GLU A 58 -1.72 3.54 12.17
N THR A 59 -1.66 3.86 13.47
CA THR A 59 -0.46 4.40 14.11
C THR A 59 0.74 3.46 13.99
N CYS A 60 0.54 2.16 14.21
CA CYS A 60 1.60 1.17 14.06
C CYS A 60 1.96 0.97 12.59
N LYS A 61 1.00 1.01 11.65
CA LYS A 61 1.28 0.93 10.21
C LYS A 61 2.18 2.08 9.76
N SER A 62 1.90 3.31 10.19
CA SER A 62 2.67 4.49 9.80
C SER A 62 4.14 4.44 10.24
N LYS A 63 4.46 3.74 11.35
CA LYS A 63 5.85 3.56 11.81
C LYS A 63 6.68 2.61 10.94
N VAL A 64 6.03 1.68 10.24
CA VAL A 64 6.69 0.70 9.35
C VAL A 64 6.92 1.28 7.95
N MET A 65 6.28 2.42 7.63
CA MET A 65 6.26 3.03 6.30
C MET A 65 7.38 4.04 5.94
N PRO A 66 8.44 4.31 6.72
CA PRO A 66 9.55 5.12 6.19
C PRO A 66 10.29 4.42 5.05
N GLU A 67 10.55 3.12 5.15
CA GLU A 67 11.51 2.42 4.27
C GLU A 67 10.90 1.98 2.93
N VAL A 68 9.61 1.67 2.90
CA VAL A 68 8.93 1.24 1.65
C VAL A 68 8.69 2.42 0.71
N SER A 69 8.48 3.63 1.23
CA SER A 69 8.28 4.84 0.43
C SER A 69 9.52 5.21 -0.38
N ALA A 70 10.72 5.02 0.18
CA ALA A 70 11.98 5.26 -0.51
C ALA A 70 12.17 4.30 -1.70
N ASN A 71 11.78 3.03 -1.54
CA ASN A 71 11.92 2.03 -2.60
C ASN A 71 10.91 2.21 -3.75
N ILE A 72 9.70 2.72 -3.47
CA ILE A 72 8.69 3.02 -4.50
C ILE A 72 9.17 4.14 -5.43
N ASN A 73 9.79 5.19 -4.88
CA ASN A 73 10.32 6.30 -5.67
C ASN A 73 11.41 5.85 -6.66
N ILE A 74 12.31 4.95 -6.23
CA ILE A 74 13.37 4.41 -7.09
C ILE A 74 12.79 3.58 -8.24
N ILE A 75 11.70 2.84 -8.01
CA ILE A 75 11.06 2.02 -9.06
C ILE A 75 10.38 2.92 -10.10
N ASP A 76 9.70 3.99 -9.68
CA ASP A 76 9.00 4.92 -10.58
C ASP A 76 9.98 5.65 -11.53
N GLU A 77 11.09 6.17 -10.98
CA GLU A 77 12.13 6.85 -11.77
C GLU A 77 12.79 5.91 -12.81
N ASN A 78 13.00 4.64 -12.45
CA ASN A 78 13.56 3.64 -13.35
C ASN A 78 12.59 3.22 -14.46
N LEU A 79 11.28 3.16 -14.19
CA LEU A 79 10.27 2.83 -15.20
C LEU A 79 10.15 3.94 -16.25
N GLN A 80 10.12 5.20 -15.82
CA GLN A 80 10.05 6.35 -16.73
C GLN A 80 11.32 6.49 -17.60
N SER A 81 12.48 6.17 -17.04
CA SER A 81 13.77 6.24 -17.73
C SER A 81 13.94 5.17 -18.81
N ASN A 82 13.30 4.01 -18.66
CA ASN A 82 13.37 2.91 -19.63
C ASN A 82 12.40 3.08 -20.81
N GLN A 83 11.29 3.81 -20.65
CA GLN A 83 10.33 4.03 -21.74
C GLN A 83 10.71 5.16 -22.72
N LYS A 84 11.52 6.14 -22.30
CA LYS A 84 11.82 7.34 -23.12
C LYS A 84 13.01 7.22 -24.07
N LYS A 85 13.89 6.22 -23.91
CA LYS A 85 15.20 6.22 -24.60
C LYS A 85 15.18 5.75 -26.06
N ASN A 86 14.15 5.05 -26.51
CA ASN A 86 14.17 4.44 -27.84
C ASN A 86 13.16 5.01 -28.85
N ILE A 87 12.10 5.69 -28.42
CA ILE A 87 11.05 6.14 -29.35
C ILE A 87 11.52 7.26 -30.30
N PRO A 88 12.18 8.35 -29.83
CA PRO A 88 12.58 9.44 -30.71
C PRO A 88 13.63 9.03 -31.75
N GLU A 89 14.57 8.16 -31.36
CA GLU A 89 15.64 7.70 -32.25
C GLU A 89 15.13 6.75 -33.35
N ILE A 90 14.19 5.85 -33.00
CA ILE A 90 13.52 4.97 -33.96
C ILE A 90 12.70 5.78 -34.96
N MET A 91 11.94 6.78 -34.49
CA MET A 91 11.14 7.65 -35.36
C MET A 91 12.01 8.47 -36.33
N ASN A 92 13.17 8.94 -35.88
CA ASN A 92 14.12 9.66 -36.73
C ASN A 92 14.70 8.74 -37.83
N LYS A 93 15.10 7.51 -37.49
CA LYS A 93 15.62 6.53 -38.46
C LYS A 93 14.58 6.15 -39.52
N ILE A 94 13.31 5.98 -39.12
CA ILE A 94 12.20 5.71 -40.06
C ILE A 94 11.99 6.89 -41.02
N THR A 95 11.97 8.11 -40.49
CA THR A 95 11.74 9.34 -41.28
C THR A 95 12.84 9.56 -42.33
N ILE A 96 14.10 9.36 -41.94
CA ILE A 96 15.26 9.45 -42.84
C ILE A 96 15.16 8.38 -43.93
N GLY A 97 14.83 7.13 -43.58
CA GLY A 97 14.70 6.02 -44.54
C GLY A 97 13.59 6.24 -45.58
N LEU A 98 12.44 6.80 -45.18
CA LEU A 98 11.35 7.15 -46.09
C LEU A 98 11.73 8.28 -47.05
N SER A 99 12.43 9.30 -46.54
CA SER A 99 12.90 10.43 -47.34
C SER A 99 13.93 10.03 -48.41
N GLN A 100 14.81 9.07 -48.09
CA GLN A 100 15.79 8.54 -49.04
C GLN A 100 15.14 7.67 -50.12
N LYS A 101 14.13 6.85 -49.76
CA LYS A 101 13.38 6.05 -50.72
C LYS A 101 12.58 6.91 -51.70
N MET A 102 11.98 8.02 -51.27
CA MET A 102 11.22 8.91 -52.16
C MET A 102 12.11 9.63 -53.20
N LYS A 103 13.37 9.93 -52.88
CA LYS A 103 14.31 10.55 -53.83
C LYS A 103 14.77 9.62 -54.96
N VAL A 104 14.70 8.31 -54.77
CA VAL A 104 15.14 7.31 -55.77
C VAL A 104 14.09 7.06 -56.85
N TRP A 105 12.85 7.53 -56.67
CA TRP A 105 11.72 7.27 -57.58
C TRP A 105 11.38 8.46 -58.50
N THR A 106 12.20 9.51 -58.51
CA THR A 106 11.98 10.74 -59.28
C THR A 106 13.00 10.99 -60.39
N ASP A 107 13.87 10.02 -60.69
CA ASP A 107 14.79 10.01 -61.83
C ASP A 107 14.47 8.83 -62.77
#